data_AF-A0A258EWD5-F1
#
_entry.id   AF-A0A258EWD5-F1
#
_cell.length_a   1.000
_cell.length_b   1.000
_cell.length_c   1.000
_cell.angle_alpha   90.00
_cell.angle_beta   90.00
_cell.angle_gamma   90.00
#
_symmetry.space_group_name_H-M   'P 1'
#
loop_
_entity.id
_entity.type
_entity.pdbx_description
1 polymer ?
#
loop_
_entity_poly.entity_id
_entity_poly.type
_entity_poly.pdbx_seq_one_letter_code
_entity_poly.pdbx_strand_id
1 'polypeptide(L)'
;DKFISQNPKIDPRTPANPKLNLAKLQNIQPEALMTETLARIYVEQKNYSKAIQSYKILSLKYPEKSSFFAIQIKAVEELQEQNNK
;
A
#
# COMPACT_ATOMS: atom_id res chain seq x y z
N ASP A 1 4.29 -27.51 -51.33
CA ASP A 1 2.90 -27.28 -51.80
C ASP A 1 1.76 -27.40 -50.79
N LYS A 2 1.91 -28.07 -49.63
CA LYS A 2 0.78 -28.23 -48.68
C LYS A 2 0.28 -26.96 -47.99
N PHE A 3 1.10 -25.90 -47.89
CA PHE A 3 0.74 -24.69 -47.16
C PHE A 3 -0.34 -23.85 -47.88
N ILE A 4 -0.26 -23.74 -49.21
CA ILE A 4 -1.20 -22.94 -50.01
C ILE A 4 -2.53 -23.68 -50.23
N SER A 5 -2.52 -25.02 -50.26
CA SER A 5 -3.72 -25.83 -50.46
C SER A 5 -4.69 -25.80 -49.28
N GLN A 6 -4.23 -25.50 -48.06
CA GLN A 6 -5.07 -25.58 -46.86
C GLN A 6 -5.80 -24.28 -46.50
N ASN A 7 -5.59 -23.20 -47.27
CA ASN A 7 -6.16 -21.86 -47.12
C ASN A 7 -6.65 -21.53 -45.68
N PRO A 8 -5.76 -21.63 -44.67
CA PRO A 8 -6.18 -21.54 -43.28
C PRO A 8 -6.67 -20.12 -42.98
N LYS A 9 -7.96 -19.98 -42.68
CA LYS A 9 -8.53 -18.72 -42.21
C LYS A 9 -8.36 -18.61 -40.70
N ILE A 10 -7.79 -17.49 -40.26
CA ILE A 10 -7.83 -17.09 -38.85
C ILE A 10 -9.23 -16.54 -38.61
N ASP A 11 -10.09 -17.33 -37.97
CA ASP A 11 -11.32 -16.80 -37.40
C ASP A 11 -10.92 -15.94 -36.19
N PRO A 12 -11.20 -14.63 -36.16
CA PRO A 12 -10.99 -13.83 -34.99
C PRO A 12 -12.07 -14.21 -33.98
N ARG A 13 -11.95 -15.42 -33.40
CA ARG A 13 -12.64 -15.75 -32.17
C ARG A 13 -12.31 -14.62 -31.23
N THR A 14 -13.33 -13.84 -30.90
CA THR A 14 -13.29 -12.70 -29.99
C THR A 14 -12.25 -12.95 -28.92
N PRO A 15 -11.35 -12.00 -28.61
CA PRO A 15 -10.40 -12.19 -27.53
C PRO A 15 -11.19 -12.35 -26.22
N ALA A 16 -11.52 -13.59 -25.88
CA ALA A 16 -12.14 -13.99 -24.63
C ALA A 16 -11.08 -14.07 -23.53
N ASN A 17 -10.07 -13.20 -23.61
CA ASN A 17 -9.28 -12.84 -22.45
C ASN A 17 -10.05 -11.70 -21.81
N PRO A 18 -10.86 -11.93 -20.75
CA PRO A 18 -11.33 -10.82 -19.95
C PRO A 18 -10.07 -10.03 -19.58
N LYS A 19 -10.10 -8.71 -19.79
CA LYS A 19 -9.01 -7.81 -19.39
C LYS A 19 -8.86 -7.94 -17.87
N LEU A 20 -8.04 -8.91 -17.44
CA LEU A 20 -7.85 -9.23 -16.05
C LEU A 20 -7.14 -8.02 -15.45
N ASN A 21 -7.87 -7.28 -14.63
CA ASN A 21 -7.30 -6.16 -13.90
C ASN A 21 -6.42 -6.73 -12.79
N LEU A 22 -5.14 -7.02 -13.10
CA LEU A 22 -4.16 -7.47 -12.11
C LEU A 22 -4.07 -6.50 -10.91
N ALA A 23 -4.30 -5.21 -11.14
CA ALA A 23 -4.39 -4.20 -10.08
C ALA A 23 -5.49 -4.48 -9.04
N LYS A 24 -6.60 -5.12 -9.42
CA LYS A 24 -7.67 -5.52 -8.48
C LYS A 24 -7.33 -6.80 -7.72
N LEU A 25 -6.44 -7.64 -8.26
CA LEU A 25 -5.98 -8.87 -7.60
C LEU A 25 -4.92 -8.57 -6.53
N GLN A 26 -4.11 -7.53 -6.74
CA GLN A 26 -3.15 -7.03 -5.76
C GLN A 26 -3.79 -5.94 -4.89
N ASN A 27 -4.82 -6.30 -4.11
CA ASN A 27 -5.33 -5.41 -3.07
C ASN A 27 -4.34 -5.41 -1.90
N ILE A 28 -3.23 -4.67 -2.05
CA ILE A 28 -2.25 -4.51 -0.99
C ILE A 28 -2.89 -3.62 0.07
N GLN A 29 -3.23 -4.25 1.20
CA GLN A 29 -3.72 -3.56 2.38
C GLN A 29 -2.70 -2.47 2.78
N PRO A 30 -3.11 -1.20 2.93
CA PRO A 30 -2.21 -0.11 3.32
C PRO A 30 -1.40 -0.44 4.57
N GLU A 31 -1.99 -1.20 5.50
CA GLU A 31 -1.38 -1.64 6.75
C GLU A 31 -0.15 -2.53 6.52
N ALA A 32 -0.13 -3.31 5.44
CA ALA A 32 0.99 -4.17 5.09
C ALA A 32 2.24 -3.37 4.64
N LEU A 33 2.04 -2.15 4.15
CA LEU A 33 3.10 -1.25 3.66
C LEU A 33 3.67 -0.32 4.73
N MET A 34 3.17 -0.39 5.97
CA MET A 34 3.61 0.50 7.03
C MET A 34 5.06 0.21 7.46
N THR A 35 5.87 1.27 7.51
CA THR A 35 7.28 1.26 7.92
C THR A 35 7.57 2.49 8.78
N GLU A 36 8.62 2.43 9.60
CA GLU A 36 9.02 3.55 10.46
C GLU A 36 9.33 4.82 9.65
N THR A 37 10.03 4.67 8.52
CA THR A 37 10.34 5.77 7.61
C THR A 37 9.07 6.39 7.03
N LEU A 38 8.09 5.57 6.63
CA LEU A 38 6.82 6.08 6.11
C LEU A 38 6.04 6.86 7.18
N ALA A 39 6.05 6.37 8.43
CA ALA A 39 5.44 7.09 9.56
C ALA A 39 6.11 8.46 9.78
N ARG A 40 7.45 8.53 9.73
CA ARG A 40 8.19 9.80 9.82
C ARG A 40 7.84 10.76 8.68
N ILE A 41 7.79 10.27 7.45
CA ILE A 41 7.39 11.08 6.28
C ILE A 41 5.98 11.66 6.48
N TYR A 42 5.04 10.89 7.06
CA TYR A 42 3.72 11.42 7.37
C TYR A 42 3.77 12.55 8.41
N VAL A 43 4.65 12.49 9.41
CA VAL A 43 4.85 13.60 10.36
C VAL A 43 5.41 14.84 9.66
N GLU A 44 6.42 14.68 8.80
CA GLU A 44 7.02 15.77 8.04
C GLU A 44 6.01 16.46 7.11
N GLN A 45 5.08 15.68 6.56
CA GLN A 45 3.97 16.17 5.74
C GLN A 45 2.80 16.74 6.58
N LYS A 46 2.95 16.84 7.90
CA LYS A 46 1.91 17.24 8.86
C LYS A 46 0.66 16.36 8.85
N ASN A 47 0.76 15.14 8.32
CA ASN A 47 -0.32 14.16 8.30
C ASN A 47 -0.28 13.29 9.57
N TYR A 48 -0.56 13.92 10.71
CA TYR A 48 -0.40 13.30 12.03
C TYR A 48 -1.30 12.08 12.22
N SER A 49 -2.54 12.10 11.72
CA SER A 49 -3.46 10.96 11.80
C SER A 49 -2.90 9.70 11.14
N LYS A 50 -2.27 9.82 9.97
CA LYS A 50 -1.64 8.69 9.30
C LYS A 50 -0.37 8.24 10.01
N ALA A 51 0.46 9.17 10.48
CA ALA A 51 1.66 8.85 11.25
C ALA A 51 1.34 8.03 12.50
N ILE A 52 0.33 8.47 13.28
CA ILE A 52 -0.13 7.76 14.49
C ILE A 52 -0.64 6.36 14.14
N GLN A 53 -1.44 6.22 13.08
CA GLN A 53 -1.91 4.90 12.63
C GLN A 53 -0.74 3.98 12.22
N SER A 54 0.23 4.51 11.47
CA SER A 54 1.43 3.76 11.09
C SER A 54 2.18 3.24 12.32
N TYR A 55 2.42 4.08 13.33
CA TYR A 55 3.09 3.66 14.56
C TYR A 55 2.27 2.64 15.36
N LYS A 56 0.93 2.76 15.40
CA LYS A 56 0.06 1.76 16.03
C LYS A 56 0.17 0.40 15.34
N ILE A 57 0.11 0.37 14.01
CA ILE A 57 0.25 -0.86 13.22
C ILE A 57 1.63 -1.49 13.45
N LEU A 58 2.69 -0.68 13.44
CA LEU A 58 4.06 -1.14 13.70
C LEU A 58 4.23 -1.70 15.12
N SER A 59 3.57 -1.11 16.12
CA SER A 59 3.59 -1.61 17.50
C SER A 59 2.95 -3.01 17.62
N LEU A 60 1.85 -3.24 16.88
CA LEU A 60 1.22 -4.57 16.82
C LEU A 60 2.07 -5.58 16.05
N LYS A 61 2.79 -5.13 15.02
CA LYS A 61 3.64 -5.98 14.17
C LYS A 61 4.98 -6.33 14.82
N TYR A 62 5.52 -5.43 15.63
CA TYR A 62 6.85 -5.51 16.26
C TYR A 62 6.73 -5.18 17.76
N PRO A 63 6.13 -6.07 18.56
CA PRO A 63 5.85 -5.81 19.98
C PRO A 63 7.12 -5.56 20.81
N GLU A 64 8.27 -6.06 20.37
CA GLU A 64 9.57 -5.82 21.00
C GLU A 64 9.98 -4.33 20.98
N LYS A 65 9.44 -3.56 20.03
CA LYS A 65 9.63 -2.10 19.92
C LYS A 65 8.39 -1.30 20.35
N SER A 66 7.39 -1.93 20.97
CA SER A 66 6.14 -1.27 21.36
C SER A 66 6.34 0.00 22.19
N SER A 67 7.26 -0.03 23.17
CA SER A 67 7.60 1.14 23.99
C SER A 67 8.16 2.30 23.16
N PHE A 68 9.04 2.00 22.18
CA PHE A 68 9.56 2.99 21.25
C PHE A 68 8.42 3.65 20.44
N PHE A 69 7.51 2.84 19.88
CA PHE A 69 6.39 3.39 19.11
C PHE A 69 5.42 4.20 19.97
N ALA A 70 5.20 3.83 21.24
CA ALA A 70 4.38 4.60 22.16
C ALA A 70 4.96 6.01 22.40
N ILE A 71 6.28 6.11 22.56
CA ILE A 71 6.98 7.41 22.68
C ILE A 71 6.80 8.24 21.40
N GLN A 72 6.98 7.63 20.23
CA GLN A 72 6.81 8.32 18.95
C GLN A 72 5.37 8.83 18.75
N ILE A 73 4.36 8.03 19.11
CA ILE A 73 2.94 8.44 19.04
C ILE A 73 2.72 9.69 19.91
N LYS A 74 3.18 9.66 21.16
CA LYS A 74 3.02 10.78 22.08
C LYS A 74 3.69 12.06 21.55
N ALA A 75 4.90 11.94 21.02
CA ALA A 75 5.61 13.07 20.43
C ALA A 75 4.86 13.69 19.23
N VAL A 76 4.21 12.86 18.41
CA VAL A 76 3.39 13.33 17.28
C VAL A 76 2.10 14.00 17.77
N GLU A 77 1.46 13.47 18.81
CA GLU A 77 0.26 14.07 19.41
C GLU A 77 0.57 15.46 20.01
N GLU A 78 1.67 15.59 20.76
CA GLU A 78 2.13 16.88 21.30
C GLU A 78 2.45 17.88 20.18
N LEU A 79 3.09 17.42 19.10
CA LEU A 79 3.41 18.26 17.94
C LEU A 79 2.14 18.69 17.19
N GLN A 80 1.13 17.83 17.08
CA GLN A 80 -0.17 18.16 16.51
C GLN A 80 -0.88 19.24 17.35
N GLU A 81 -0.87 19.12 18.67
CA GLU A 81 -1.44 20.13 19.58
C GLU A 81 -0.73 21.48 19.45
N GLN A 82 0.61 21.48 19.36
CA GLN A 82 1.39 22.70 19.17
C GLN A 82 1.12 23.41 17.84
N ASN A 83 0.90 22.66 16.75
CA ASN A 83 0.57 23.25 15.44
C ASN A 83 -0.87 23.73 15.32
N ASN A 84 -1.77 23.26 16.18
CA ASN A 84 -3.17 23.67 16.22
C ASN A 84 -3.44 24.85 17.16
N LYS A 85 -2.41 25.32 17.89
CA LYS A 85 -2.41 26.57 18.66
C LYS A 85 -1.88 27.72 17.81
#